data_AF-A0A0J1GGH2-F1
#
_entry.id   AF-A0A0J1GGH2-F1
#
_cell.length_a   1.000
_cell.length_b   1.000
_cell.length_c   1.000
_cell.angle_alpha   90.00
_cell.angle_beta   90.00
_cell.angle_gamma   90.00
#
_symmetry.space_group_name_H-M   'P 1'
#
loop_
_entity.id
_entity.type
_entity.pdbx_description
1 polymer ?
#
loop_
_entity_poly.entity_id
_entity_poly.type
_entity_poly.pdbx_seq_one_letter_code
_entity_poly.pdbx_strand_id
1 'polypeptide(L)'
;MNSASQSCLITPFKGAIPIGNYYIVPSELSDPNAVGDVLRTYRPDSPGDWGDWRIRIYSKPATKTWGRDKFFLHGGSFDGSAGCIDVGGGQWGNKQTDRLASLILSSSINIDLEVIE
;
A
#
# COMPACT_ATOMS: atom_id res chain seq x y z
N MET A 1 3.46 -4.50 -18.63
CA MET A 1 2.04 -4.42 -19.01
C MET A 1 1.39 -5.61 -18.35
N ASN A 2 0.51 -5.34 -17.39
CA ASN A 2 0.06 -6.32 -16.40
C ASN A 2 -1.32 -6.82 -16.86
N SER A 3 -1.33 -7.84 -17.73
CA SER A 3 -2.56 -8.51 -18.18
C SER A 3 -3.16 -9.37 -17.06
N ALA A 4 -3.49 -8.75 -15.92
CA ALA A 4 -4.11 -9.43 -14.81
C ALA A 4 -5.48 -9.92 -15.26
N SER A 5 -5.63 -11.25 -15.35
CA SER A 5 -6.90 -11.86 -15.68
C SER A 5 -7.99 -11.40 -14.70
N GLN A 6 -9.23 -11.33 -15.13
CA GLN A 6 -10.35 -10.97 -14.25
C GLN A 6 -10.39 -11.85 -12.98
N SER A 7 -10.02 -13.13 -13.10
CA SER A 7 -9.87 -14.04 -11.97
C SER A 7 -8.80 -13.61 -10.96
N CYS A 8 -7.69 -13.02 -11.42
CA CYS A 8 -6.65 -12.44 -10.56
C CYS A 8 -7.20 -11.24 -9.78
N LEU A 9 -7.99 -10.38 -10.44
CA LEU A 9 -8.58 -9.19 -9.81
C LEU A 9 -9.64 -9.53 -8.75
N ILE A 10 -10.38 -10.64 -8.93
CA ILE A 10 -11.46 -11.07 -8.03
C ILE A 10 -10.92 -11.82 -6.80
N THR A 11 -9.80 -12.54 -6.92
CA THR A 11 -9.35 -13.45 -5.86
C THR A 11 -8.99 -12.67 -4.58
N PRO A 12 -9.61 -12.98 -3.43
CA PRO A 12 -9.28 -12.33 -2.16
C PRO A 12 -7.83 -12.57 -1.77
N PHE A 13 -7.19 -11.52 -1.23
CA PHE A 13 -5.81 -11.58 -0.71
C PHE A 13 -4.77 -12.12 -1.70
N LYS A 14 -4.99 -11.95 -3.00
CA LYS A 14 -4.05 -12.38 -4.04
C LYS A 14 -4.01 -11.41 -5.22
N GLY A 15 -2.83 -11.27 -5.81
CA GLY A 15 -2.64 -10.57 -7.08
C GLY A 15 -2.74 -9.06 -6.97
N ALA A 16 -2.57 -8.38 -8.10
CA ALA A 16 -2.58 -6.92 -8.17
C ALA A 16 -3.89 -6.32 -7.63
N ILE A 17 -3.83 -5.06 -7.21
CA ILE A 17 -5.01 -4.24 -6.98
C ILE A 17 -5.89 -4.26 -8.24
N PRO A 18 -7.23 -4.32 -8.10
CA PRO A 18 -8.15 -4.19 -9.22
C PRO A 18 -7.90 -2.92 -10.06
N ILE A 19 -8.06 -3.03 -11.38
CA ILE A 19 -7.94 -1.87 -12.29
C ILE A 19 -8.98 -0.82 -11.92
N GLY A 20 -8.57 0.46 -11.95
CA GLY A 20 -9.45 1.59 -11.72
C GLY A 20 -8.79 2.75 -10.98
N ASN A 21 -9.63 3.59 -10.40
CA ASN A 21 -9.22 4.85 -9.79
C ASN A 21 -9.23 4.75 -8.26
N TYR A 22 -8.17 5.29 -7.67
CA TYR A 22 -7.91 5.23 -6.24
C TYR A 22 -7.42 6.59 -5.75
N TYR A 23 -7.26 6.70 -4.44
CA TYR A 23 -6.61 7.84 -3.81
C TYR A 23 -5.96 7.44 -2.50
N ILE A 24 -4.99 8.24 -2.06
CA ILE A 24 -4.42 8.21 -0.71
C ILE A 24 -4.66 9.55 -0.04
N VAL A 25 -4.81 9.52 1.28
CA VAL A 25 -5.02 10.72 2.11
C VAL A 25 -3.71 10.98 2.86
N PRO A 26 -2.92 12.02 2.48
CA PRO A 26 -1.60 12.26 3.06
C PRO A 26 -1.55 12.25 4.59
N SER A 27 -2.57 12.80 5.24
CA SER A 27 -2.67 12.86 6.71
C SER A 27 -2.85 11.48 7.38
N GLU A 28 -3.10 10.42 6.62
CA GLU A 28 -3.22 9.04 7.12
C GLU A 28 -1.92 8.22 6.96
N LEU A 29 -0.84 8.85 6.50
CA LEU A 29 0.47 8.19 6.47
C LEU A 29 0.89 7.87 7.91
N SER A 30 1.17 6.59 8.15
CA SER A 30 1.61 6.06 9.44
C SER A 30 3.09 5.73 9.35
N ASP A 31 3.89 6.49 10.09
CA ASP A 31 5.36 6.37 10.19
C ASP A 31 5.75 6.41 11.68
N PRO A 32 5.63 5.27 12.40
CA PRO A 32 6.02 5.21 13.80
C PRO A 32 7.55 5.12 13.94
N ASN A 33 8.05 5.07 15.17
CA ASN A 33 9.48 4.80 15.37
C ASN A 33 9.81 3.31 15.20
N ALA A 34 11.10 2.98 15.18
CA ALA A 34 11.60 1.61 15.02
C ALA A 34 10.94 0.56 15.95
N VAL A 35 10.57 0.93 17.18
CA VAL A 35 9.85 0.01 18.09
C VAL A 35 8.43 -0.24 17.57
N GLY A 36 7.74 0.82 17.13
CA GLY A 36 6.43 0.73 16.49
C GLY A 36 6.45 -0.08 15.20
N ASP A 37 7.53 -0.01 14.41
CA ASP A 37 7.68 -0.82 13.20
C ASP A 37 7.80 -2.30 13.51
N VAL A 38 8.66 -2.66 14.46
CA VAL A 38 8.78 -4.05 14.93
C VAL A 38 7.44 -4.55 15.46
N LEU A 39 6.79 -3.76 16.33
CA LEU A 39 5.49 -4.15 16.89
C LEU A 39 4.41 -4.28 15.84
N ARG A 40 4.50 -3.57 14.71
CA ARG A 40 3.56 -3.65 13.59
C ARG A 40 3.85 -4.83 12.68
N THR A 41 5.12 -5.09 12.37
CA THR A 41 5.54 -6.21 11.53
C THR A 41 5.23 -7.55 12.18
N TYR A 42 5.51 -7.68 13.48
CA TYR A 42 5.43 -8.94 14.22
C TYR A 42 4.16 -9.06 15.07
N ARG A 43 3.07 -8.37 14.70
CA ARG A 43 1.79 -8.49 15.41
C ARG A 43 1.31 -9.94 15.42
N PRO A 44 0.98 -10.52 16.59
CA PRO A 44 0.56 -11.93 16.66
C PRO A 44 -0.73 -12.23 15.88
N ASP A 45 -1.63 -11.25 15.78
CA ASP A 45 -2.94 -11.37 15.13
C ASP A 45 -2.91 -11.07 13.63
N SER A 46 -1.91 -10.34 13.15
CA SER A 46 -1.78 -9.98 11.74
C SER A 46 -0.31 -9.64 11.40
N PRO A 47 0.59 -10.63 11.41
CA PRO A 47 1.97 -10.41 11.03
C PRO A 47 2.00 -10.05 9.54
N GLY A 48 2.85 -9.10 9.18
CA GLY A 48 2.97 -8.64 7.80
C GLY A 48 4.20 -7.78 7.62
N ASP A 49 4.76 -7.78 6.42
CA ASP A 49 5.85 -6.90 6.11
C ASP A 49 5.30 -5.51 5.78
N TRP A 50 5.46 -4.59 6.71
CA TRP A 50 4.89 -3.25 6.59
C TRP A 50 5.95 -2.14 6.52
N GLY A 51 7.24 -2.50 6.57
CA GLY A 51 8.36 -1.56 6.52
C GLY A 51 8.31 -0.46 7.58
N ASP A 52 8.93 0.67 7.25
CA ASP A 52 9.05 1.88 8.08
C ASP A 52 7.75 2.69 8.15
N TRP A 53 7.04 2.80 7.01
CA TRP A 53 5.76 3.49 6.96
C TRP A 53 4.76 2.77 6.06
N ARG A 54 3.48 3.10 6.24
CA ARG A 54 2.39 2.67 5.35
C ARG A 54 1.32 3.74 5.21
N ILE A 55 0.59 3.69 4.11
CA ILE A 55 -0.58 4.52 3.86
C ILE A 55 -1.65 3.69 3.15
N ARG A 56 -2.92 3.89 3.55
CA ARG A 56 -4.04 3.16 2.96
C ARG A 56 -4.39 3.72 1.59
N ILE A 57 -4.68 2.82 0.65
CA ILE A 57 -5.18 3.12 -0.68
C ILE A 57 -6.71 2.91 -0.68
N TYR A 58 -7.47 3.94 -1.02
CA TYR A 58 -8.92 3.92 -1.09
C TYR A 58 -9.39 3.83 -2.53
N SER A 59 -10.36 2.96 -2.81
CA SER A 59 -11.03 2.92 -4.11
C SER A 59 -12.01 4.08 -4.24
N LYS A 60 -12.02 4.75 -5.40
CA LYS A 60 -13.10 5.68 -5.74
C LYS A 60 -14.40 4.91 -6.01
N PRO A 61 -15.59 5.53 -5.85
CA PRO A 61 -16.87 4.83 -5.99
C PRO A 61 -17.10 4.10 -7.32
N ALA A 62 -16.49 4.57 -8.42
CA ALA A 62 -16.60 3.94 -9.74
C ALA A 62 -15.70 2.70 -9.92
N THR A 63 -14.77 2.45 -9.00
CA THR A 63 -13.78 1.39 -9.11
C THR A 63 -14.35 0.06 -8.66
N LYS A 64 -14.35 -0.93 -9.56
CA LYS A 64 -14.90 -2.25 -9.30
C LYS A 64 -13.89 -3.13 -8.58
N THR A 65 -13.93 -3.14 -7.26
CA THR A 65 -12.99 -3.92 -6.43
C THR A 65 -13.40 -5.37 -6.20
N TRP A 66 -14.60 -5.77 -6.62
CA TRP A 66 -15.13 -7.13 -6.42
C TRP A 66 -15.17 -7.56 -4.95
N GLY A 67 -15.35 -6.60 -4.05
CA GLY A 67 -15.38 -6.85 -2.59
C GLY A 67 -14.00 -6.85 -1.93
N ARG A 68 -12.91 -6.63 -2.67
CA ARG A 68 -11.57 -6.46 -2.10
C ARG A 68 -11.38 -5.05 -1.53
N ASP A 69 -10.68 -4.95 -0.42
CA ASP A 69 -10.35 -3.71 0.27
C ASP A 69 -9.00 -3.80 0.99
N LYS A 70 -8.70 -2.83 1.88
CA LYS A 70 -7.51 -2.80 2.76
C LYS A 70 -6.19 -2.91 1.99
N PHE A 71 -6.12 -2.19 0.89
CA PHE A 71 -4.89 -2.00 0.13
C PHE A 71 -3.99 -0.95 0.77
N PHE A 72 -2.68 -1.15 0.71
CA PHE A 72 -1.69 -0.23 1.26
C PHE A 72 -0.56 -0.01 0.27
N LEU A 73 -0.03 1.21 0.28
CA LEU A 73 1.32 1.52 -0.16
C LEU A 73 2.21 1.48 1.09
N HIS A 74 3.27 0.71 1.07
CA HIS A 74 4.14 0.53 2.23
C HIS A 74 5.59 0.27 1.82
N GLY A 75 6.52 0.50 2.73
CA GLY A 75 7.87 -0.05 2.59
C GLY A 75 7.89 -1.53 3.00
N GLY A 76 9.05 -2.16 2.90
CA GLY A 76 9.17 -3.56 3.25
C GLY A 76 10.33 -4.24 2.56
N SER A 77 10.48 -5.52 2.88
CA SER A 77 11.48 -6.44 2.37
C SER A 77 10.89 -7.47 1.40
N PHE A 78 9.57 -7.68 1.39
CA PHE A 78 8.88 -8.73 0.67
C PHE A 78 7.73 -8.20 -0.18
N ASP A 79 7.77 -8.54 -1.47
CA ASP A 79 6.74 -8.17 -2.43
C ASP A 79 5.32 -8.48 -1.93
N GLY A 80 4.45 -7.46 -1.99
CA GLY A 80 3.06 -7.57 -1.57
C GLY A 80 2.29 -8.60 -2.40
N SER A 81 1.62 -9.54 -1.73
CA SER A 81 0.88 -10.63 -2.39
C SER A 81 -0.63 -10.39 -2.49
N ALA A 82 -1.20 -9.53 -1.64
CA ALA A 82 -2.64 -9.32 -1.51
C ALA A 82 -3.20 -8.12 -2.31
N GLY A 83 -2.35 -7.45 -3.07
CA GLY A 83 -2.65 -6.22 -3.81
C GLY A 83 -1.96 -4.99 -3.24
N CYS A 84 -1.40 -5.06 -2.02
CA CYS A 84 -0.56 -3.99 -1.51
C CYS A 84 0.65 -3.76 -2.42
N ILE A 85 1.12 -2.52 -2.43
CA ILE A 85 2.28 -2.07 -3.21
C ILE A 85 3.43 -1.85 -2.23
N ASP A 86 4.43 -2.73 -2.31
CA ASP A 86 5.70 -2.56 -1.60
C ASP A 86 6.63 -1.68 -2.46
N VAL A 87 7.23 -0.65 -1.86
CA VAL A 87 8.23 0.24 -2.49
C VAL A 87 9.67 -0.06 -2.06
N GLY A 88 9.89 -1.15 -1.32
CA GLY A 88 11.16 -1.59 -0.79
C GLY A 88 11.58 -0.82 0.47
N GLY A 89 12.89 -0.67 0.65
CA GLY A 89 13.47 0.00 1.82
C GLY A 89 13.72 -0.91 3.02
N GLY A 90 13.21 -2.15 3.00
CA GLY A 90 13.32 -3.08 4.11
C GLY A 90 12.53 -2.63 5.33
N GLN A 91 12.80 -3.26 6.46
CA GLN A 91 12.13 -2.97 7.73
C GLN A 91 12.30 -1.52 8.22
N TRP A 92 13.38 -0.85 7.80
CA TRP A 92 13.83 0.44 8.35
C TRP A 92 13.77 1.59 7.36
N GLY A 93 13.28 1.35 6.15
CA GLY A 93 13.30 2.34 5.09
C GLY A 93 14.71 2.67 4.59
N ASN A 94 14.75 3.58 3.62
CA ASN A 94 15.96 4.16 3.07
C ASN A 94 15.67 5.57 2.52
N LYS A 95 16.71 6.28 2.09
CA LYS A 95 16.58 7.65 1.56
C LYS A 95 15.53 7.82 0.46
N GLN A 96 15.24 6.78 -0.33
CA GLN A 96 14.24 6.84 -1.40
C GLN A 96 12.82 6.71 -0.83
N THR A 97 12.60 5.79 0.11
CA THR A 97 11.30 5.64 0.78
C THR A 97 10.99 6.85 1.67
N ASP A 98 12.01 7.43 2.32
CA ASP A 98 11.85 8.64 3.16
C ASP A 98 11.46 9.84 2.30
N ARG A 99 12.08 9.95 1.13
CA ARG A 99 11.75 10.97 0.14
C ARG A 99 10.33 10.80 -0.36
N LEU A 100 9.89 9.57 -0.65
CA LEU A 100 8.52 9.30 -1.07
C LEU A 100 7.51 9.67 0.03
N ALA A 101 7.74 9.25 1.27
CA ALA A 101 6.90 9.62 2.41
C ALA A 101 6.83 11.15 2.58
N SER A 102 7.97 11.84 2.47
CA SER A 102 8.03 13.30 2.55
C SER A 102 7.23 13.98 1.43
N LEU A 103 7.30 13.46 0.20
CA LEU A 103 6.51 13.96 -0.92
C LEU A 103 5.01 13.77 -0.69
N ILE A 104 4.61 12.59 -0.19
CA ILE A 104 3.22 12.31 0.18
C ILE A 104 2.73 13.30 1.23
N LEU A 105 3.46 13.42 2.35
CA LEU A 105 3.13 14.31 3.48
C LEU A 105 3.10 15.80 3.09
N SER A 106 3.87 16.20 2.06
CA SER A 106 3.87 17.58 1.57
C SER A 106 2.61 17.97 0.79
N SER A 107 1.80 16.99 0.38
CA SER A 107 0.55 17.26 -0.34
C SER A 107 -0.54 17.73 0.62
N SER A 108 -1.14 18.88 0.31
CA SER A 108 -2.31 19.43 1.02
C SER A 108 -3.65 18.87 0.52
N ILE A 109 -3.62 18.03 -0.52
CA ILE A 109 -4.80 17.40 -1.12
C ILE A 109 -4.62 15.88 -1.18
N ASN A 110 -5.73 15.16 -1.37
CA ASN A 110 -5.67 13.74 -1.67
C ASN A 110 -4.90 13.50 -2.97
N ILE A 111 -4.04 12.49 -2.97
CA ILE A 111 -3.26 12.12 -4.13
C ILE A 111 -4.03 11.03 -4.86
N ASP A 112 -4.42 11.33 -6.09
CA ASP A 112 -5.13 10.40 -6.96
C ASP A 112 -4.15 9.37 -7.55
N LEU A 113 -4.60 8.11 -7.60
CA LEU A 113 -3.87 6.99 -8.16
C LEU A 113 -4.72 6.31 -9.24
N GLU A 114 -4.08 5.86 -10.30
CA GLU A 114 -4.74 5.11 -11.38
C GLU A 114 -4.00 3.79 -11.60
N VAL A 115 -4.76 2.70 -11.62
CA VAL A 115 -4.26 1.37 -11.96
C VAL A 115 -4.79 1.04 -13.35
N ILE A 116 -3.86 0.93 -14.30
CA ILE A 116 -4.11 0.66 -15.73
C ILE A 116 -3.65 -0.76 -16.11
N GLU A 117 -4.10 -1.24 -17.28
CA GLU A 117 -3.72 -2.54 -17.88
C GLU A 117 -2.25 -2.60 -18.38
#